data_AF-A0A1Y1X4E3-F1
#
_entry.id   AF-A0A1Y1X4E3-F1
#
_cell.length_a   1.000
_cell.length_b   1.000
_cell.length_c   1.000
_cell.angle_alpha   90.00
_cell.angle_beta   90.00
_cell.angle_gamma   90.00
#
_symmetry.space_group_name_H-M   'P 1'
#
loop_
_entity.id
_entity.type
_entity.pdbx_description
1 polymer ?
#
loop_
_entity_poly.entity_id
_entity_poly.type
_entity_poly.pdbx_seq_one_letter_code
_entity_poly.pdbx_strand_id
1 'polypeptide(L)'
;MKYSNPIRLIIFGILLWKCLAVNINLPNESYTVYDIPKIIEHYSENDKIINIYLNESKIKVSSSNSLKYEITVPPDVDINIIGKESTRSTFELANPISYTFKINEYTGQKIKIENINFNNIINNKEETLVLFNIQVNETNYSMTFENCNFVSKSGDISIIKVDLDSNSSLEKLSTPQLTINNCEFR
;
A
#
# COMPACT_ATOMS: atom_id res chain seq x y z
N MET A 1 4.17 -22.54 63.88
CA MET A 1 3.37 -23.52 63.09
C MET A 1 2.23 -22.73 62.45
N LYS A 2 1.96 -22.69 61.15
CA LYS A 2 2.39 -23.47 59.99
C LYS A 2 2.26 -22.54 58.76
N TYR A 3 3.18 -22.70 57.82
CA TYR A 3 3.08 -22.45 56.37
C TYR A 3 1.64 -22.70 55.84
N SER A 4 1.10 -22.15 54.76
CA SER A 4 1.66 -21.67 53.49
C SER A 4 0.43 -21.19 52.69
N ASN A 5 0.56 -20.15 51.85
CA ASN A 5 0.05 -20.25 50.48
C ASN A 5 0.65 -19.14 49.60
N PRO A 6 1.76 -19.44 48.90
CA PRO A 6 2.32 -18.57 47.88
C PRO A 6 1.76 -19.01 46.52
N ILE A 7 0.68 -18.39 46.06
CA ILE A 7 0.33 -18.44 44.64
C ILE A 7 -0.02 -17.02 44.20
N ARG A 8 1.00 -16.16 44.18
CA ARG A 8 1.07 -15.11 43.17
C ARG A 8 1.26 -15.84 41.85
N LEU A 9 0.15 -16.19 41.21
CA LEU A 9 0.13 -16.65 39.84
C LEU A 9 0.57 -15.45 39.01
N ILE A 10 1.88 -15.37 38.82
CA ILE A 10 2.52 -14.54 37.83
C ILE A 10 1.97 -15.06 36.50
N ILE A 11 0.87 -14.46 36.06
CA ILE A 11 0.48 -14.45 34.66
C ILE A 11 1.55 -13.57 34.00
N PHE A 12 2.73 -14.14 33.79
CA PHE A 12 3.59 -13.81 32.67
C PHE A 12 2.80 -14.31 31.45
N GLY A 13 1.72 -13.59 31.14
CA GLY A 13 1.09 -13.68 29.85
C GLY A 13 2.22 -13.40 28.88
N ILE A 14 2.52 -14.40 28.07
CA ILE A 14 3.46 -14.33 26.97
C ILE A 14 2.95 -13.18 26.10
N LEU A 15 3.40 -11.97 26.41
CA LEU A 15 3.38 -10.82 25.54
C LEU A 15 4.38 -11.20 24.47
N LEU A 16 3.92 -12.05 23.55
CA LEU A 16 4.54 -12.23 22.26
C LEU A 16 4.74 -10.81 21.76
N TRP A 17 6.01 -10.41 21.69
CA TRP A 17 6.41 -9.11 21.19
C TRP A 17 5.91 -9.02 19.75
N LYS A 18 4.70 -8.48 19.59
CA LYS A 18 4.25 -8.00 18.29
C LYS A 18 5.23 -6.89 17.92
N CYS A 19 5.99 -7.10 16.86
CA CYS A 19 6.80 -6.03 16.32
C CYS A 19 5.86 -4.90 15.94
N LEU A 20 6.20 -3.68 16.36
CA LEU A 20 5.40 -2.51 16.00
C LEU A 20 5.52 -2.24 14.49
N ALA A 21 6.67 -2.59 13.91
CA ALA A 21 6.97 -2.37 12.51
C ALA A 21 7.84 -3.49 11.94
N VAL A 22 7.61 -3.82 10.67
CA VAL A 22 8.48 -4.67 9.85
C VAL A 22 9.02 -3.90 8.65
N ASN A 23 10.27 -4.17 8.28
CA ASN A 23 10.95 -3.58 7.14
C ASN A 23 11.29 -4.67 6.13
N ILE A 24 10.69 -4.61 4.95
CA ILE A 24 10.91 -5.55 3.85
C ILE A 24 11.60 -4.82 2.72
N ASN A 25 12.77 -5.32 2.33
CA ASN A 25 13.52 -4.81 1.19
C ASN A 25 13.22 -5.64 -0.06
N LEU A 26 12.88 -5.02 -1.18
CA LEU A 26 12.55 -5.70 -2.43
C LEU A 26 13.47 -5.30 -3.59
N PRO A 27 13.86 -6.26 -4.44
CA PRO A 27 13.68 -7.70 -4.26
C PRO A 27 14.59 -8.23 -3.14
N ASN A 28 14.26 -9.42 -2.62
CA ASN A 28 15.12 -10.20 -1.74
C ASN A 28 15.04 -11.70 -2.10
N GLU A 29 15.60 -12.57 -1.26
CA GLU A 29 15.63 -14.02 -1.50
C GLU A 29 14.24 -14.67 -1.57
N SER A 30 13.22 -14.06 -0.94
CA SER A 30 11.86 -14.61 -0.81
C SER A 30 10.81 -13.89 -1.65
N TYR A 31 11.01 -12.60 -1.93
CA TYR A 31 9.96 -11.76 -2.50
C TYR A 31 10.46 -10.83 -3.61
N THR A 32 9.58 -10.59 -4.57
CA THR A 32 9.72 -9.58 -5.62
C THR A 32 8.71 -8.46 -5.44
N VAL A 33 8.78 -7.42 -6.28
CA VAL A 33 7.78 -6.34 -6.31
C VAL A 33 6.36 -6.83 -6.62
N TYR A 34 6.22 -8.00 -7.25
CA TYR A 34 4.91 -8.58 -7.57
C TYR A 34 4.25 -9.24 -6.37
N ASP A 35 5.02 -9.47 -5.30
CA ASP A 35 4.54 -10.11 -4.08
C ASP A 35 4.08 -9.11 -3.02
N ILE A 36 4.05 -7.80 -3.33
CA ILE A 36 3.57 -6.76 -2.40
C ILE A 36 2.22 -7.11 -1.75
N PRO A 37 1.18 -7.57 -2.49
CA PRO A 37 -0.07 -7.98 -1.86
C PRO A 37 0.10 -9.09 -0.81
N LYS A 38 0.91 -10.12 -1.12
CA LYS A 38 1.18 -11.24 -0.22
C LYS A 38 1.99 -10.82 1.01
N ILE A 39 2.93 -9.89 0.83
CA ILE A 39 3.72 -9.33 1.94
C ILE A 39 2.78 -8.61 2.90
N ILE A 40 1.91 -7.75 2.39
CA ILE A 40 0.94 -7.02 3.23
C ILE A 40 0.04 -7.99 3.98
N GLU A 41 -0.53 -8.99 3.28
CA GLU A 41 -1.36 -10.03 3.89
C GLU A 41 -0.60 -10.75 5.03
N HIS A 42 0.59 -11.28 4.74
CA HIS A 42 1.37 -12.07 5.69
C HIS A 42 1.80 -11.29 6.94
N TYR A 43 2.34 -10.09 6.77
CA TYR A 43 2.89 -9.33 7.91
C TYR A 43 1.82 -8.60 8.72
N SER A 44 0.64 -8.33 8.15
CA SER A 44 -0.45 -7.65 8.85
C SER A 44 -1.01 -8.41 10.07
N GLU A 45 -0.77 -9.71 10.16
CA GLU A 45 -1.19 -10.52 11.32
C GLU A 45 -0.44 -10.13 12.61
N ASN A 46 0.79 -9.68 12.45
CA ASN A 46 1.75 -9.52 13.56
C ASN A 46 2.22 -8.08 13.73
N ASP A 47 2.30 -7.31 12.64
CA ASP A 47 2.89 -5.98 12.61
C ASP A 47 1.84 -4.88 12.40
N LYS A 48 2.04 -3.73 13.06
CA LYS A 48 1.17 -2.54 12.91
C LYS A 48 1.66 -1.58 11.83
N ILE A 49 2.90 -1.73 11.39
CA ILE A 49 3.50 -0.90 10.33
C ILE A 49 4.29 -1.83 9.40
N ILE A 50 4.01 -1.77 8.10
CA ILE A 50 4.70 -2.54 7.08
C ILE A 50 5.41 -1.54 6.16
N ASN A 51 6.74 -1.50 6.24
CA ASN A 51 7.57 -0.68 5.35
C ASN A 51 8.18 -1.55 4.26
N ILE A 52 7.85 -1.27 3.00
CA ILE A 52 8.35 -1.96 1.82
C ILE A 52 9.29 -1.02 1.06
N TYR A 53 10.58 -1.32 1.09
CA TYR A 53 11.63 -0.53 0.44
C TYR A 53 12.00 -1.13 -0.92
N LEU A 54 11.96 -0.31 -1.97
CA LEU A 54 12.35 -0.71 -3.33
C LEU A 54 13.82 -0.41 -3.56
N ASN A 55 14.67 -1.44 -3.49
CA ASN A 55 16.13 -1.32 -3.59
C ASN A 55 16.62 -1.12 -5.02
N GLU A 56 15.84 -1.48 -6.02
CA GLU A 56 16.22 -1.28 -7.42
C GLU A 56 15.89 0.14 -7.88
N SER A 57 16.82 0.76 -8.60
CA SER A 57 16.55 2.06 -9.25
C SER A 57 15.58 1.92 -10.41
N LYS A 58 15.53 0.74 -11.04
CA LYS A 58 14.69 0.47 -12.20
C LYS A 58 14.10 -0.94 -12.12
N ILE A 59 12.79 -1.02 -12.06
CA ILE A 59 11.98 -2.22 -11.95
C ILE A 59 11.21 -2.37 -13.26
N LYS A 60 11.53 -3.41 -14.03
CA LYS A 60 10.81 -3.68 -15.29
C LYS A 60 9.58 -4.51 -15.03
N VAL A 61 8.42 -3.97 -15.40
CA VAL A 61 7.14 -4.67 -15.31
C VAL A 61 6.73 -5.13 -16.70
N SER A 62 7.06 -6.39 -17.01
CA SER A 62 6.72 -7.03 -18.29
C SER A 62 5.89 -8.28 -18.05
N SER A 63 4.70 -8.31 -18.62
CA SER A 63 3.82 -9.47 -18.70
C SER A 63 3.29 -9.57 -20.14
N SER A 64 2.82 -10.74 -20.57
CA SER A 64 2.11 -10.87 -21.85
C SER A 64 0.71 -10.25 -21.81
N ASN A 65 0.15 -10.03 -20.62
CA ASN A 65 -1.22 -9.57 -20.39
C ASN A 65 -1.26 -8.35 -19.48
N SER A 66 -2.40 -7.64 -19.48
CA SER A 66 -2.67 -6.60 -18.48
C SER A 66 -2.56 -7.15 -17.06
N LEU A 67 -1.84 -6.45 -16.19
CA LEU A 67 -1.67 -6.86 -14.79
C LEU A 67 -2.64 -6.08 -13.89
N LYS A 68 -3.41 -6.79 -13.08
CA LYS A 68 -4.30 -6.19 -12.08
C LYS A 68 -3.91 -6.76 -10.72
N TYR A 69 -3.42 -5.89 -9.84
CA TYR A 69 -3.07 -6.24 -8.47
C TYR A 69 -4.16 -5.75 -7.55
N GLU A 70 -4.61 -6.61 -6.66
CA GLU A 70 -5.57 -6.26 -5.62
C GLU A 70 -4.86 -6.33 -4.27
N ILE A 71 -5.01 -5.27 -3.48
CA ILE A 71 -4.41 -5.11 -2.15
C ILE A 71 -5.55 -4.82 -1.18
N THR A 72 -5.91 -5.82 -0.36
CA THR A 72 -6.80 -5.60 0.77
C THR A 72 -6.01 -4.94 1.88
N VAL A 73 -6.41 -3.73 2.25
CA VAL A 73 -5.75 -2.96 3.31
C VAL A 73 -6.26 -3.48 4.65
N PRO A 74 -5.40 -4.03 5.51
CA PRO A 74 -5.82 -4.53 6.80
C PRO A 74 -6.18 -3.39 7.76
N PRO A 75 -7.12 -3.59 8.70
CA PRO A 75 -7.40 -2.63 9.75
C PRO A 75 -6.19 -2.49 10.68
N ASP A 76 -5.99 -1.29 11.23
CA ASP A 76 -4.92 -0.93 12.18
C ASP A 76 -3.49 -1.14 11.68
N VAL A 77 -3.27 -1.23 10.37
CA VAL A 77 -1.94 -1.48 9.80
C VAL A 77 -1.56 -0.38 8.82
N ASP A 78 -0.52 0.38 9.16
CA ASP A 78 0.08 1.36 8.26
C ASP A 78 0.93 0.65 7.21
N ILE A 79 0.78 1.04 5.95
CA ILE A 79 1.51 0.46 4.81
C ILE A 79 2.30 1.56 4.11
N ASN A 80 3.61 1.40 4.03
CA ASN A 80 4.49 2.33 3.33
C ASN A 80 5.24 1.62 2.20
N ILE A 81 5.11 2.10 0.97
CA ILE A 81 5.87 1.63 -0.20
C ILE A 81 6.83 2.74 -0.60
N ILE A 82 8.12 2.52 -0.39
CA ILE A 82 9.14 3.56 -0.38
C ILE A 82 10.20 3.24 -1.44
N GLY A 83 10.32 4.12 -2.44
CA GLY A 83 11.43 4.10 -3.40
C GLY A 83 12.70 4.76 -2.86
N LYS A 84 13.78 4.73 -3.65
CA LYS A 84 15.06 5.34 -3.28
C LYS A 84 14.97 6.86 -3.17
N GLU A 85 15.40 7.43 -2.05
CA GLU A 85 15.36 8.88 -1.80
C GLU A 85 16.12 9.72 -2.85
N SER A 86 17.33 9.28 -3.23
CA SER A 86 18.22 10.09 -4.07
C SER A 86 17.86 10.10 -5.56
N THR A 87 17.25 9.03 -6.07
CA THR A 87 17.01 8.86 -7.52
C THR A 87 15.57 8.50 -7.86
N ARG A 88 14.73 8.27 -6.84
CA ARG A 88 13.46 7.53 -6.95
C ARG A 88 13.66 6.11 -7.49
N SER A 89 12.77 5.19 -7.13
CA SER A 89 12.70 3.88 -7.77
C SER A 89 11.76 3.96 -8.96
N THR A 90 12.15 3.43 -10.13
CA THR A 90 11.39 3.61 -11.38
C THR A 90 10.74 2.31 -11.82
N PHE A 91 9.41 2.25 -11.82
CA PHE A 91 8.65 1.22 -12.52
C PHE A 91 8.61 1.57 -14.01
N GLU A 92 9.25 0.74 -14.85
CA GLU A 92 9.13 0.81 -16.29
C GLU A 92 8.03 -0.15 -16.75
N LEU A 93 6.85 0.43 -17.02
CA LEU A 93 5.65 -0.33 -17.34
C LEU A 93 5.63 -0.63 -18.84
N ALA A 94 5.77 -1.91 -19.20
CA ALA A 94 5.69 -2.34 -20.60
C ALA A 94 4.24 -2.64 -21.04
N ASN A 95 3.32 -2.80 -20.08
CA ASN A 95 1.94 -3.20 -20.30
C ASN A 95 0.99 -2.41 -19.38
N PRO A 96 -0.30 -2.34 -19.74
CA PRO A 96 -1.37 -1.89 -18.85
C PRO A 96 -1.27 -2.55 -17.46
N ILE A 97 -1.14 -1.75 -16.41
CA ILE A 97 -1.14 -2.20 -15.02
C ILE A 97 -2.11 -1.37 -14.18
N SER A 98 -2.79 -2.03 -13.25
CA SER A 98 -3.68 -1.39 -12.29
C SER A 98 -3.47 -1.98 -10.89
N TYR A 99 -3.46 -1.11 -9.89
CA TYR A 99 -3.45 -1.45 -8.48
C TYR A 99 -4.79 -1.04 -7.86
N THR A 100 -5.52 -2.01 -7.33
CA THR A 100 -6.76 -1.77 -6.59
C THR A 100 -6.49 -1.91 -5.10
N PHE A 101 -6.64 -0.83 -4.35
CA PHE A 101 -6.60 -0.83 -2.88
C PHE A 101 -8.02 -0.93 -2.35
N LYS A 102 -8.32 -1.99 -1.59
CA LYS A 102 -9.62 -2.19 -0.93
C LYS A 102 -9.52 -1.84 0.54
N ILE A 103 -10.19 -0.76 0.94
CA ILE A 103 -10.29 -0.29 2.32
C ILE A 103 -11.69 -0.61 2.81
N ASN A 104 -11.83 -1.79 3.41
CA ASN A 104 -13.13 -2.30 3.83
C ASN A 104 -13.61 -1.69 5.15
N GLU A 105 -12.69 -1.30 6.03
CA GLU A 105 -12.92 -0.74 7.35
C GLU A 105 -11.82 0.27 7.65
N TYR A 106 -12.15 1.43 8.22
CA TYR A 106 -11.15 2.40 8.64
C TYR A 106 -11.04 2.52 10.15
N THR A 107 -9.86 2.18 10.65
CA THR A 107 -9.52 2.22 12.06
C THR A 107 -8.36 3.19 12.36
N GLY A 108 -8.01 4.05 11.40
CA GLY A 108 -6.93 5.03 11.53
C GLY A 108 -5.67 4.72 10.71
N GLN A 109 -5.68 3.62 9.95
CA GLN A 109 -4.54 3.17 9.17
C GLN A 109 -4.19 4.13 8.02
N LYS A 110 -2.90 4.19 7.67
CA LYS A 110 -2.36 5.08 6.65
C LYS A 110 -1.64 4.29 5.58
N ILE A 111 -1.82 4.71 4.33
CA ILE A 111 -1.14 4.13 3.17
C ILE A 111 -0.27 5.22 2.54
N LYS A 112 1.03 4.97 2.39
CA LYS A 112 1.97 5.89 1.77
C LYS A 112 2.68 5.24 0.59
N ILE A 113 2.73 5.94 -0.53
CA ILE A 113 3.55 5.59 -1.70
C ILE A 113 4.48 6.77 -1.95
N GLU A 114 5.79 6.54 -1.84
CA GLU A 114 6.77 7.62 -1.80
C GLU A 114 7.99 7.35 -2.68
N ASN A 115 8.54 8.40 -3.30
CA ASN A 115 9.81 8.38 -4.04
C ASN A 115 9.81 7.40 -5.23
N ILE A 116 8.72 7.32 -5.98
CA ILE A 116 8.56 6.37 -7.08
C ILE A 116 8.21 7.06 -8.40
N ASN A 117 8.89 6.67 -9.47
CA ASN A 117 8.52 7.02 -10.84
C ASN A 117 7.73 5.86 -11.46
N PHE A 118 6.57 6.14 -12.03
CA PHE A 118 5.78 5.24 -12.86
C PHE A 118 5.91 5.71 -14.31
N ASN A 119 6.81 5.06 -15.06
CA ASN A 119 7.09 5.42 -16.43
C ASN A 119 6.37 4.49 -17.41
N ASN A 120 6.06 5.04 -18.58
CA ASN A 120 5.44 4.31 -19.68
C ASN A 120 4.06 3.77 -19.28
N ILE A 121 3.26 4.56 -18.56
CA ILE A 121 1.89 4.17 -18.27
C ILE A 121 1.14 4.09 -19.60
N ILE A 122 0.55 2.93 -19.89
CA ILE A 122 -0.12 2.64 -21.15
C ILE A 122 -1.58 2.36 -20.87
N ASN A 123 -2.45 3.09 -21.54
CA ASN A 123 -3.88 2.86 -21.55
C ASN A 123 -4.23 1.73 -22.52
N ASN A 124 -5.22 0.91 -22.18
CA ASN A 124 -5.80 0.00 -23.15
C ASN A 124 -6.78 0.79 -24.04
N LYS A 125 -6.84 0.51 -25.34
CA LYS A 125 -7.75 1.22 -26.25
C LYS A 125 -9.22 0.93 -25.95
N GLU A 126 -9.51 -0.19 -25.30
CA GLU A 126 -10.86 -0.70 -25.04
C GLU A 126 -11.43 -0.24 -23.70
N GLU A 127 -10.59 0.13 -22.74
CA GLU A 127 -11.00 0.53 -21.39
C GLU A 127 -10.08 1.62 -20.87
N THR A 128 -10.63 2.65 -20.21
CA THR A 128 -9.81 3.66 -19.51
C THR A 128 -9.12 2.99 -18.33
N LEU A 129 -7.82 2.78 -18.46
CA LEU A 129 -6.98 2.26 -17.41
C LEU A 129 -6.86 3.28 -16.28
N VAL A 130 -7.11 2.80 -15.06
CA VAL A 130 -6.80 3.51 -13.83
C VAL A 130 -5.59 2.85 -13.19
N LEU A 131 -4.49 3.59 -13.03
CA LEU A 131 -3.27 3.03 -12.41
C LEU A 131 -3.50 2.67 -10.93
N PHE A 132 -4.16 3.55 -10.18
CA PHE A 132 -4.54 3.35 -8.78
C PHE A 132 -6.04 3.50 -8.60
N ASN A 133 -6.73 2.39 -8.37
CA ASN A 133 -8.12 2.39 -7.96
C ASN A 133 -8.23 2.21 -6.44
N ILE A 134 -8.84 3.16 -5.74
CA ILE A 134 -9.00 3.12 -4.29
C ILE A 134 -10.48 2.87 -4.02
N GLN A 135 -10.81 1.64 -3.63
CA GLN A 135 -12.16 1.23 -3.29
C GLN A 135 -12.33 1.35 -1.78
N VAL A 136 -13.24 2.21 -1.36
CA VAL A 136 -13.47 2.50 0.06
C VAL A 136 -14.93 2.26 0.43
N ASN A 137 -15.15 1.49 1.49
CA ASN A 137 -16.49 1.27 2.04
C ASN A 137 -16.86 2.32 3.09
N GLU A 138 -15.84 2.92 3.73
CA GLU A 138 -16.00 4.00 4.68
C GLU A 138 -15.32 5.27 4.16
N THR A 139 -15.94 6.41 4.42
CA THR A 139 -15.43 7.69 3.96
C THR A 139 -14.16 8.11 4.69
N ASN A 140 -13.85 7.55 5.86
CA ASN A 140 -12.58 7.82 6.50
C ASN A 140 -11.52 6.92 5.88
N TYR A 141 -10.50 7.49 5.24
CA TYR A 141 -9.31 6.77 4.81
C TYR A 141 -8.13 7.73 4.77
N SER A 142 -6.90 7.22 4.68
CA SER A 142 -5.72 8.07 4.50
C SER A 142 -4.74 7.40 3.54
N MET A 143 -4.64 7.94 2.34
CA MET A 143 -3.65 7.54 1.35
C MET A 143 -2.84 8.76 0.90
N THR A 144 -1.52 8.62 0.86
CA THR A 144 -0.59 9.67 0.46
C THR A 144 0.30 9.19 -0.67
N PHE A 145 0.37 9.97 -1.75
CA PHE A 145 1.39 9.88 -2.78
C PHE A 145 2.36 11.04 -2.57
N GLU A 146 3.64 10.74 -2.36
CA GLU A 146 4.65 11.75 -2.07
C GLU A 146 5.88 11.62 -2.96
N ASN A 147 6.31 12.73 -3.57
CA ASN A 147 7.50 12.76 -4.42
C ASN A 147 7.46 11.71 -5.56
N CYS A 148 6.28 11.49 -6.14
CA CYS A 148 6.08 10.53 -7.23
C CYS A 148 6.10 11.21 -8.60
N ASN A 149 6.41 10.47 -9.65
CA ASN A 149 6.29 10.94 -11.03
C ASN A 149 5.46 9.95 -11.84
N PHE A 150 4.50 10.43 -12.60
CA PHE A 150 3.64 9.62 -13.46
C PHE A 150 3.87 10.07 -14.90
N VAL A 151 4.52 9.22 -15.70
CA VAL A 151 4.83 9.51 -17.11
C VAL A 151 4.08 8.56 -18.00
N SER A 152 3.12 9.12 -18.74
CA SER A 152 2.30 8.38 -19.68
C SER A 152 2.98 8.22 -21.05
N LYS A 153 2.75 7.08 -21.70
CA LYS A 153 3.09 6.86 -23.13
C LYS A 153 1.90 7.00 -24.08
N SER A 154 0.69 7.07 -23.55
CA SER A 154 -0.56 7.10 -24.32
C SER A 154 -1.47 8.18 -23.77
N GLY A 155 -2.14 8.98 -24.61
CA GLY A 155 -2.92 10.18 -24.27
C GLY A 155 -3.59 10.27 -22.88
N ASP A 156 -4.92 10.31 -22.83
CA ASP A 156 -5.62 10.51 -21.56
C ASP A 156 -5.55 9.22 -20.71
N ILE A 157 -4.98 9.33 -19.51
CA ILE A 157 -4.93 8.25 -18.51
C ILE A 157 -5.46 8.77 -17.17
N SER A 158 -6.28 7.95 -16.52
CA SER A 158 -6.64 8.16 -15.12
C SER A 158 -5.55 7.57 -14.23
N ILE A 159 -4.83 8.40 -13.47
CA ILE A 159 -3.78 7.88 -12.57
C ILE A 159 -4.39 7.37 -11.27
N ILE A 160 -5.31 8.13 -10.68
CA ILE A 160 -5.93 7.80 -9.40
C ILE A 160 -7.44 7.94 -9.53
N LYS A 161 -8.18 6.91 -9.12
CA LYS A 161 -9.63 6.92 -8.98
C LYS A 161 -9.97 6.51 -7.56
N VAL A 162 -10.94 7.19 -6.96
CA VAL A 162 -11.52 6.80 -5.67
C VAL A 162 -12.96 6.39 -5.94
N ASP A 163 -13.27 5.12 -5.65
CA ASP A 163 -14.59 4.54 -5.73
C ASP A 163 -15.14 4.41 -4.31
N LEU A 164 -16.12 5.25 -3.98
CA LEU A 164 -16.86 5.19 -2.73
C LEU A 164 -18.02 4.19 -2.89
N ASP A 165 -18.20 3.28 -1.94
CA ASP A 165 -19.42 2.46 -1.90
C ASP A 165 -20.64 3.37 -1.77
N SER A 166 -21.63 3.16 -2.62
CA SER A 166 -22.93 3.82 -2.62
C SER A 166 -23.67 3.80 -1.28
N ASN A 167 -23.36 2.83 -0.41
CA ASN A 167 -23.93 2.71 0.93
C ASN A 167 -23.11 3.43 2.02
N SER A 168 -21.97 4.02 1.67
CA SER A 168 -21.12 4.75 2.63
C SER A 168 -21.82 6.04 3.08
N SER A 169 -22.03 6.17 4.40
CA SER A 169 -22.58 7.41 4.95
C SER A 169 -21.53 8.53 4.84
N LEU A 170 -21.88 9.61 4.13
CA LEU A 170 -21.05 10.79 3.93
C LEU A 170 -20.88 11.65 5.21
N GLU A 171 -21.46 11.25 6.34
CA GLU A 171 -21.64 12.12 7.50
C GLU A 171 -20.40 12.36 8.38
N LYS A 172 -19.20 11.90 8.00
CA LYS A 172 -17.97 12.10 8.82
C LYS A 172 -16.71 12.45 8.00
N LEU A 173 -16.76 13.44 7.14
CA LEU A 173 -15.55 13.95 6.45
C LEU A 173 -14.82 14.96 7.36
N SER A 174 -13.81 14.54 8.13
CA SER A 174 -13.05 15.46 9.01
C SER A 174 -11.56 15.61 8.67
N THR A 175 -11.00 14.81 7.76
CA THR A 175 -9.57 14.83 7.41
C THR A 175 -9.34 14.58 5.91
N PRO A 176 -8.23 15.06 5.31
CA PRO A 176 -7.92 14.78 3.91
C PRO A 176 -7.67 13.28 3.72
N GLN A 177 -8.45 12.68 2.83
CA GLN A 177 -8.42 11.23 2.64
C GLN A 177 -7.38 10.77 1.62
N LEU A 178 -7.14 11.61 0.61
CA LEU A 178 -6.13 11.43 -0.41
C LEU A 178 -5.24 12.67 -0.43
N THR A 179 -3.95 12.49 -0.22
CA THR A 179 -2.94 13.54 -0.32
C THR A 179 -2.01 13.23 -1.48
N ILE A 180 -1.79 14.22 -2.36
CA ILE A 180 -0.83 14.14 -3.45
C ILE A 180 0.16 15.28 -3.23
N ASN A 181 1.36 14.96 -2.78
CA ASN A 181 2.38 15.93 -2.39
C ASN A 181 3.61 15.82 -3.28
N ASN A 182 4.04 16.94 -3.86
CA ASN A 182 5.25 17.02 -4.70
C ASN A 182 5.29 15.96 -5.82
N CYS A 183 4.12 15.64 -6.40
CA CYS A 183 4.02 14.68 -7.50
C CYS A 183 3.98 15.39 -8.85
N GLU A 184 4.56 14.75 -9.86
CA GLU A 184 4.59 15.24 -11.24
C GLU A 184 3.75 14.33 -12.15
N PHE A 185 3.04 14.92 -13.11
CA PHE A 185 2.19 14.23 -14.08
C PHE A 185 2.58 14.70 -15.48
N ARG A 186 3.03 13.79 -16.34
CA ARG A 186 3.59 14.10 -17.67
C ARG A 186 3.11 13.13 -18.74
#